data_AF-A0A6V8SCP0-F1
#
_entry.id   AF-A0A6V8SCP0-F1
#
_cell.length_a   1.000
_cell.length_b   1.000
_cell.length_c   1.000
_cell.angle_alpha   90.00
_cell.angle_beta   90.00
_cell.angle_gamma   90.00
#
_symmetry.space_group_name_H-M   'P 1'
#
loop_
_entity.id
_entity.type
_entity.pdbx_description
1 polymer ?
#
loop_
_entity_poly.entity_id
_entity_poly.type
_entity_poly.pdbx_seq_one_letter_code
_entity_poly.pdbx_strand_id
1 'polypeptide(L)'
;MENQVFNPYLPSYEYIPDGEPYVFEDRLYVFGSHDRFNGPFFCMNDYVCWSTPIDDLKDWKYEGVIYKKTQDPLNKKGIHSLYAPDVARGIDGK
;
A
#
# COMPACT_ATOMS: atom_id res chain seq x y z
N MET A 1 26.43 -9.77 10.06
CA MET A 1 25.86 -10.57 8.95
C MET A 1 24.80 -9.70 8.33
N GLU A 2 24.84 -9.50 7.01
CA GLU A 2 23.72 -8.86 6.34
C GLU A 2 22.50 -9.79 6.43
N ASN A 3 21.35 -9.24 6.82
CA ASN A 3 20.09 -9.99 6.76
C ASN A 3 19.74 -10.22 5.29
N GLN A 4 19.53 -11.48 4.91
CA GLN A 4 19.01 -11.84 3.61
C GLN A 4 17.52 -11.46 3.56
N VAL A 5 17.11 -10.72 2.53
CA VAL A 5 15.70 -10.43 2.26
C VAL A 5 15.12 -11.53 1.39
N PHE A 6 13.89 -11.92 1.69
CA PHE A 6 13.13 -12.90 0.93
C PHE A 6 11.88 -12.23 0.35
N ASN A 7 11.39 -12.78 -0.76
CA ASN A 7 10.05 -12.47 -1.23
C ASN A 7 9.07 -13.50 -0.65
N PRO A 8 7.86 -13.09 -0.22
CA PRO A 8 7.32 -11.72 -0.24
C PRO A 8 8.09 -10.75 0.67
N TYR A 9 8.29 -9.51 0.22
CA TYR A 9 9.10 -8.50 0.90
C TYR A 9 8.37 -7.77 2.04
N LEU A 10 7.05 -7.93 2.13
CA LEU A 10 6.23 -7.46 3.25
C LEU A 10 6.00 -8.60 4.26
N PRO A 11 5.61 -8.29 5.52
CA PRO A 11 5.27 -9.33 6.49
C PRO A 11 4.22 -10.30 5.96
N SER A 12 4.32 -11.57 6.34
CA SER A 12 3.45 -12.65 5.81
C SER A 12 1.95 -12.50 6.10
N TYR A 13 1.58 -11.56 6.98
CA TYR A 13 0.20 -11.23 7.30
C TYR A 13 -0.36 -10.07 6.47
N GLU A 14 0.44 -9.47 5.59
CA GLU A 14 0.09 -8.30 4.81
C GLU A 14 -0.14 -8.67 3.34
N TYR A 15 -1.25 -8.21 2.77
CA TYR A 15 -1.72 -8.64 1.44
C TYR A 15 -2.04 -7.43 0.57
N ILE A 16 -1.01 -6.94 -0.15
CA ILE A 16 -1.10 -5.78 -1.05
C ILE A 16 -0.95 -6.23 -2.51
N PRO A 17 -2.03 -6.69 -3.18
CA PRO A 17 -2.01 -6.91 -4.62
C PRO A 17 -1.99 -5.58 -5.38
N ASP A 18 -1.71 -5.65 -6.69
CA ASP A 18 -1.68 -4.50 -7.60
C ASP A 18 -0.71 -3.40 -7.11
N GLY A 19 0.49 -3.82 -6.70
CA GLY A 19 1.49 -2.92 -6.14
C GLY A 19 2.06 -1.96 -7.18
N GLU A 20 1.84 -0.66 -6.98
CA GLU A 20 2.36 0.46 -7.74
C GLU A 20 3.48 1.16 -6.94
N PRO A 21 4.76 0.93 -7.25
CA PRO A 21 5.88 1.52 -6.54
C PRO A 21 6.24 2.91 -7.05
N TYR A 22 6.47 3.85 -6.13
CA TYR A 22 6.93 5.21 -6.44
C TYR A 22 8.07 5.63 -5.52
N VAL A 23 9.04 6.35 -6.07
CA VAL A 23 10.09 7.00 -5.27
C VAL A 23 9.70 8.45 -5.04
N PHE A 24 9.51 8.82 -3.77
CA PHE A 24 9.38 10.20 -3.35
C PHE A 24 10.54 10.52 -2.42
N GLU A 25 11.32 11.54 -2.80
CA GLU A 25 12.54 11.94 -2.09
C GLU A 25 13.53 10.77 -1.94
N ASP A 26 13.77 10.29 -0.73
CA ASP A 26 14.73 9.23 -0.39
C ASP A 26 14.07 7.88 -0.07
N ARG A 27 12.77 7.73 -0.36
CA ARG A 27 12.01 6.51 -0.04
C ARG A 27 11.23 5.96 -1.22
N LEU A 28 11.23 4.63 -1.34
CA LEU A 28 10.31 3.89 -2.17
C LEU A 28 9.04 3.61 -1.37
N TYR A 29 7.89 3.92 -1.96
CA TYR A 29 6.56 3.66 -1.42
C TYR A 29 5.84 2.66 -2.31
N VAL A 30 5.06 1.76 -1.73
CA VAL A 30 4.16 0.86 -2.45
C VAL A 30 2.72 1.24 -2.12
N PHE A 31 1.97 1.50 -3.18
CA PHE A 31 0.52 1.69 -3.16
C PHE A 31 -0.11 0.46 -3.78
N GLY A 32 -1.26 0.01 -3.28
CA GLY A 32 -1.92 -1.14 -3.89
C GLY A 32 -3.29 -1.39 -3.29
N SER A 33 -3.99 -2.33 -3.92
CA SER A 33 -5.19 -2.93 -3.35
C SER A 33 -4.88 -3.52 -1.97
N HIS A 34 -5.87 -3.67 -1.09
CA HIS A 34 -5.65 -4.27 0.24
C HIS A 34 -6.62 -5.42 0.49
N ASP A 35 -6.09 -6.63 0.37
CA ASP A 35 -6.83 -7.86 0.60
C ASP A 35 -6.93 -8.17 2.08
N ARG A 36 -8.05 -8.81 2.46
CA ARG A 36 -8.25 -9.29 3.82
C ARG A 36 -7.93 -10.76 3.89
N PHE A 37 -7.13 -11.16 4.87
CA PHE A 37 -6.89 -12.58 5.15
C PHE A 37 -8.22 -13.34 5.28
N ASN A 38 -8.34 -14.46 4.56
CA ASN A 38 -9.55 -15.28 4.53
C ASN A 38 -10.82 -14.48 4.13
N GLY A 39 -10.66 -13.46 3.29
CA GLY A 39 -11.75 -12.65 2.76
C GLY A 39 -12.63 -13.44 1.78
N PRO A 40 -13.97 -13.30 1.83
CA PRO A 40 -14.86 -13.88 0.83
C PRO A 40 -14.83 -13.13 -0.52
N PHE A 41 -14.17 -11.97 -0.57
CA PHE A 41 -14.00 -11.12 -1.74
C PHE A 41 -12.60 -10.50 -1.73
N PHE A 42 -12.24 -9.85 -2.84
CA PHE A 42 -10.98 -9.10 -2.98
C PHE A 42 -11.11 -7.65 -2.53
N CYS A 43 -9.98 -7.06 -2.16
CA CYS A 43 -9.77 -5.63 -1.93
C CYS A 43 -10.73 -5.05 -0.87
N MET A 44 -10.87 -5.78 0.24
CA MET A 44 -11.91 -5.55 1.23
C MET A 44 -11.55 -4.46 2.25
N ASN A 45 -10.25 -4.23 2.47
CA ASN A 45 -9.73 -3.34 3.50
C ASN A 45 -9.53 -1.90 2.97
N ASP A 46 -9.22 -0.97 3.88
CA ASP A 46 -8.77 0.38 3.55
C ASP A 46 -7.37 0.35 2.92
N TYR A 47 -7.01 1.32 2.09
CA TYR A 47 -5.63 1.38 1.57
C TYR A 47 -4.64 1.70 2.67
N VAL A 48 -3.57 0.92 2.70
CA VAL A 48 -2.39 1.16 3.53
C VAL A 48 -1.20 1.47 2.65
N CYS A 49 -0.16 2.04 3.24
CA CYS A 49 1.10 2.26 2.54
C CYS A 49 2.25 1.62 3.30
N TRP A 50 3.18 1.07 2.54
CA TRP A 50 4.45 0.58 3.01
C TRP A 50 5.56 1.33 2.29
N SER A 51 6.65 1.63 3.00
CA SER A 51 7.79 2.33 2.42
C SER A 51 9.11 1.74 2.90
N THR A 52 10.18 1.96 2.14
CA THR A 52 11.53 1.53 2.49
C THR A 52 12.55 2.57 1.99
N PRO A 53 13.68 2.79 2.69
CA PRO A 53 14.76 3.62 2.16
C PRO A 53 15.26 3.09 0.82
N ILE A 54 15.54 3.97 -0.15
CA ILE A 54 16.02 3.54 -1.48
C ILE A 54 17.42 2.92 -1.44
N ASP A 55 18.19 3.20 -0.39
CA ASP A 55 19.53 2.66 -0.13
C ASP A 55 19.52 1.40 0.76
N ASP A 56 18.36 1.04 1.35
CA ASP A 56 18.17 -0.16 2.17
C ASP A 56 16.77 -0.78 2.01
N LEU A 57 16.54 -1.47 0.89
CA LEU A 57 15.26 -2.15 0.56
C LEU A 57 14.89 -3.32 1.49
N LYS A 58 15.63 -3.50 2.59
CA LYS A 58 15.40 -4.52 3.61
C LYS A 58 14.54 -3.99 4.76
N ASP A 59 14.52 -2.67 4.97
CA ASP A 59 13.83 -2.01 6.09
C ASP A 59 12.47 -1.44 5.66
N TRP A 60 11.46 -2.31 5.61
CA TRP A 60 10.09 -1.94 5.26
C TRP A 60 9.33 -1.41 6.48
N LYS A 61 8.75 -0.23 6.33
CA LYS A 61 7.97 0.47 7.34
C LYS A 61 6.51 0.57 6.93
N TYR A 62 5.62 0.22 7.85
CA TYR A 62 4.19 0.49 7.73
C TYR A 62 3.93 1.98 7.98
N GLU A 63 3.45 2.69 6.95
CA GLU A 63 3.13 4.12 7.02
C GLU A 63 1.70 4.39 7.52
N GLY A 64 0.88 3.35 7.63
CA GLY A 64 -0.49 3.45 8.11
C GLY A 64 -1.55 3.37 7.01
N VAL A 65 -2.80 3.58 7.42
CA VAL A 65 -3.95 3.71 6.53
C VAL A 65 -3.89 5.08 5.85
N ILE A 66 -3.71 5.09 4.54
CA ILE A 66 -3.62 6.31 3.73
C ILE A 66 -4.97 6.75 3.17
N TYR A 67 -5.90 5.81 2.99
CA TYR A 67 -7.21 6.11 2.43
C TYR A 67 -8.25 5.10 2.90
N LYS A 68 -9.20 5.57 3.70
CA LYS A 68 -10.33 4.76 4.16
C LYS A 68 -11.38 4.66 3.07
N LYS A 69 -12.04 3.51 2.97
CA LYS A 69 -13.16 3.28 2.04
C LYS A 69 -14.25 4.33 2.15
N THR A 70 -14.51 4.81 3.36
CA THR A 70 -15.53 5.83 3.66
C THR A 70 -15.12 7.26 3.29
N GLN A 71 -13.85 7.49 2.93
CA GLN A 71 -13.39 8.78 2.37
C GLN A 71 -13.80 8.95 0.91
N ASP A 72 -14.05 7.85 0.18
CA ASP A 72 -14.59 7.93 -1.17
C ASP A 72 -16.04 8.48 -1.13
N PRO A 73 -16.31 9.62 -1.79
CA PRO A 73 -17.65 10.23 -1.83
C PRO A 73 -18.74 9.30 -2.35
N LEU A 74 -18.39 8.32 -3.18
CA LEU A 74 -19.29 7.31 -3.74
C LEU A 74 -19.40 6.06 -2.86
N ASN A 75 -18.52 5.91 -1.86
CA ASN A 75 -18.47 4.74 -0.97
C ASN A 75 -18.62 5.12 0.52
N LYS A 76 -19.47 6.10 0.84
CA LYS A 76 -19.71 6.58 2.22
C LYS A 76 -20.09 5.48 3.22
N LYS A 77 -20.64 4.36 2.75
CA LYS A 77 -21.01 3.18 3.57
C LYS A 77 -19.88 2.15 3.70
N GLY A 78 -18.76 2.30 2.99
CA GLY A 78 -17.61 1.40 3.01
C GLY A 78 -17.87 0.01 2.41
N ILE A 79 -18.94 -0.13 1.63
CA ILE A 79 -19.40 -1.43 1.08
C ILE A 79 -18.68 -1.81 -0.20
N HIS A 80 -18.25 -0.83 -1.01
CA HIS A 80 -17.53 -1.07 -2.25
C HIS A 80 -16.06 -1.33 -1.94
N SER A 81 -15.43 -2.24 -2.67
CA SER A 81 -13.98 -2.43 -2.61
C SER A 81 -13.25 -1.28 -3.29
N LEU A 82 -11.97 -1.11 -2.95
CA LEU A 82 -11.08 -0.15 -3.59
C LEU A 82 -10.03 -0.92 -4.39
N TYR A 83 -9.97 -0.71 -5.71
CA TYR A 83 -9.15 -1.52 -6.62
C TYR A 83 -8.00 -0.71 -7.21
N ALA A 84 -6.83 -1.35 -7.30
CA ALA A 84 -5.66 -0.94 -8.08
C ALA A 84 -5.41 0.57 -8.06
N PRO A 85 -5.10 1.15 -6.88
CA PRO A 85 -4.81 2.57 -6.79
C PRO A 85 -3.52 2.91 -7.50
N ASP A 86 -3.45 4.13 -7.99
CA ASP A 86 -2.23 4.76 -8.46
C ASP A 86 -2.06 6.11 -7.77
N VAL A 87 -0.85 6.64 -7.76
CA VAL A 87 -0.52 7.95 -7.19
C VAL A 87 0.27 8.78 -8.18
N ALA A 88 -0.02 10.07 -8.23
CA ALA A 88 0.76 11.02 -9.00
C ALA A 88 0.98 12.29 -8.19
N ARG A 89 2.16 12.89 -8.36
CA ARG A 89 2.42 14.24 -7.86
C ARG A 89 1.78 15.25 -8.81
N GLY A 90 0.88 16.06 -8.30
CA GLY A 90 0.24 17.15 -9.00
C GLY A 90 1.22 18.22 -9.47
N ILE A 91 0.78 19.04 -10.42
CA ILE A 91 1.57 20.16 -10.96
C ILE A 91 1.89 21.24 -9.92
N ASP A 92 1.11 21.30 -8.84
CA ASP A 92 1.33 22.15 -7.67
C ASP A 92 2.35 21.55 -6.69
N GLY A 93 2.92 20.39 -7.03
CA GLY A 93 3.92 19.69 -6.25
C GLY A 93 3.34 18.89 -5.09
N LYS A 94 2.02 18.74 -5.00
CA LYS A 94 1.31 17.97 -3.97
C LYS A 94 0.77 16.64 -4.48
#